data_AF-A0A9E2DSG2-F1
#
_entry.id   AF-A0A9E2DSG2-F1
#
_cell.length_a   1.000
_cell.length_b   1.000
_cell.length_c   1.000
_cell.angle_alpha   90.00
_cell.angle_beta   90.00
_cell.angle_gamma   90.00
#
_symmetry.space_group_name_H-M   'P 1'
#
loop_
_entity.id
_entity.type
_entity.pdbx_description
1 polymer ?
#
loop_
_entity_poly.entity_id
_entity_poly.type
_entity_poly.pdbx_seq_one_letter_code
_entity_poly.pdbx_strand_id
1 'polypeptide(L)' 'MTNPLLATPSGKTRARALGIPFDGLPGANNAITDVPGVEVGFCTLIEGEGGPLVVGEGPVRTGVTAIL' A
#
# COMPACT_ATOMS: atom_id res chain seq x y z
N MET A 1 -7.76 -13.46 -10.99
CA MET A 1 -7.31 -12.63 -9.85
C MET A 1 -5.78 -12.68 -9.81
N THR A 2 -5.11 -11.55 -9.63
CA THR A 2 -3.64 -11.47 -9.56
C THR A 2 -3.14 -12.19 -8.30
N ASN A 3 -2.06 -12.97 -8.38
CA ASN A 3 -1.49 -13.68 -7.23
C ASN A 3 -1.02 -12.65 -6.16
N PRO A 4 -1.60 -12.64 -4.94
CA PRO A 4 -1.29 -11.65 -3.91
C PRO A 4 0.14 -11.77 -3.36
N LEU A 5 0.82 -12.90 -3.58
CA LEU A 5 2.25 -13.03 -3.29
C LEU A 5 3.11 -12.17 -4.21
N LEU A 6 2.64 -11.90 -5.43
CA LEU A 6 3.42 -11.28 -6.50
C LEU A 6 3.04 -9.83 -6.77
N ALA A 7 1.78 -9.45 -6.54
CA ALA A 7 1.29 -8.08 -6.79
C ALA A 7 0.44 -7.55 -5.63
N THR A 8 0.44 -6.23 -5.44
CA THR A 8 -0.45 -5.55 -4.51
C THR A 8 -1.88 -5.45 -5.08
N PRO A 9 -2.91 -5.17 -4.26
CA PRO A 9 -4.26 -4.90 -4.76
C PRO A 9 -4.33 -3.75 -5.77
N SER A 10 -3.42 -2.78 -5.68
CA SER A 10 -3.30 -1.67 -6.65
C SER A 10 -2.48 -2.05 -7.90
N GLY A 11 -2.18 -3.33 -8.12
CA GLY A 11 -1.43 -3.83 -9.28
C GLY A 11 0.08 -3.59 -9.27
N LYS A 12 0.68 -3.12 -8.17
CA LYS A 12 2.13 -2.90 -8.09
C LYS A 12 2.88 -4.21 -7.77
N THR A 13 4.08 -4.36 -8.31
CA THR A 13 4.93 -5.54 -8.06
C THR A 13 5.35 -5.60 -6.59
N ARG A 14 5.31 -6.80 -5.98
CA ARG A 14 5.85 -7.07 -4.64
C ARG A 14 7.28 -7.60 -4.71
N ALA A 15 8.02 -7.50 -3.61
CA ALA A 15 9.41 -7.94 -3.54
C ALA A 15 9.62 -9.42 -3.95
N ARG A 16 8.70 -10.32 -3.58
CA ARG A 16 8.80 -11.74 -3.97
C ARG A 16 8.65 -11.97 -5.48
N ALA A 17 7.93 -11.11 -6.19
CA ALA A 17 7.88 -11.17 -7.67
C ALA A 17 9.20 -10.74 -8.32
N LEU A 18 10.07 -10.02 -7.59
CA LEU A 18 11.42 -9.68 -8.02
C LEU A 18 12.45 -10.73 -7.59
N GLY A 19 12.03 -11.86 -7.03
CA GLY A 19 12.94 -12.92 -6.58
C GLY A 19 13.73 -12.59 -5.30
N ILE A 20 13.35 -11.55 -4.56
CA ILE A 20 14.02 -11.18 -3.31
C ILE A 20 13.73 -12.26 -2.26
N PRO A 21 14.75 -12.92 -1.67
CA PRO A 21 14.55 -13.97 -0.68
C PRO A 21 14.12 -13.38 0.67
N PHE A 22 13.23 -14.10 1.35
CA PHE A 22 12.78 -13.79 2.71
C PHE A 22 12.59 -15.08 3.48
N ASP A 23 12.94 -15.06 4.76
CA ASP A 23 12.67 -16.16 5.68
C ASP A 23 11.17 -16.33 5.94
N GLY A 24 10.81 -17.54 6.41
CA GLY A 24 9.45 -17.89 6.79
C GLY A 24 8.48 -18.08 5.61
N LEU A 25 7.28 -18.57 5.94
CA LEU A 25 6.18 -18.75 5.00
C LEU A 25 5.12 -17.68 5.26
N PRO A 26 4.77 -16.84 4.26
CA PRO A 26 3.73 -15.84 4.45
C PRO A 26 2.34 -16.49 4.44
N GLY A 27 1.35 -15.75 4.96
CA GLY A 27 -0.06 -16.09 4.78
C GLY A 27 -0.50 -15.98 3.31
N ALA A 28 -1.77 -16.31 3.04
CA ALA A 28 -2.31 -16.42 1.69
C ALA A 28 -2.25 -15.08 0.92
N ASN A 29 -2.54 -13.96 1.60
CA ASN A 29 -2.44 -12.63 1.02
C ASN A 29 -1.05 -12.01 1.21
N ASN A 30 -0.23 -12.59 2.09
CA ASN A 30 1.04 -12.03 2.53
C ASN A 30 0.81 -10.59 3.00
N ALA A 31 -0.21 -10.39 3.82
CA ALA A 31 -0.67 -9.09 4.30
C ALA A 31 -1.26 -9.23 5.72
N ILE A 32 -1.42 -8.11 6.44
CA ILE A 32 -1.98 -8.14 7.81
C ILE A 32 -3.40 -8.70 7.87
N THR A 33 -4.18 -8.55 6.79
CA THR A 33 -5.53 -9.08 6.64
C THR A 33 -5.58 -10.61 6.52
N ASP A 34 -4.43 -11.30 6.54
CA ASP A 34 -4.39 -12.75 6.75
C ASP A 34 -4.88 -13.15 8.16
N VAL A 35 -4.91 -12.21 9.11
CA VAL A 35 -5.53 -12.41 10.42
C VAL A 35 -7.05 -12.21 10.31
N PRO A 36 -7.88 -13.22 10.64
CA PRO A 36 -9.34 -13.10 10.54
C PRO A 36 -9.89 -11.93 11.36
N GLY A 37 -10.78 -11.14 10.74
CA GLY A 37 -11.40 -9.97 11.37
C GLY A 37 -10.62 -8.67 11.23
N VAL A 38 -9.36 -8.70 10.78
CA VAL A 38 -8.59 -7.48 10.51
C VAL A 38 -9.01 -6.88 9.17
N GLU A 39 -9.34 -5.59 9.20
CA GLU A 39 -9.69 -4.82 8.01
C GLU A 39 -8.73 -3.63 7.83
N VAL A 40 -8.47 -3.25 6.57
CA VAL A 40 -7.60 -2.10 6.26
C VAL A 40 -8.25 -1.22 5.20
N GLY A 41 -8.38 0.06 5.51
CA GLY A 41 -8.81 1.10 4.58
C GLY A 41 -7.79 2.23 4.49
N PHE A 42 -7.73 2.91 3.35
CA PHE A 42 -6.85 4.08 3.20
C PHE A 42 -7.47 5.13 2.27
N CYS A 43 -7.08 6.38 2.49
CA CYS A 43 -7.37 7.49 1.59
C CYS A 43 -6.07 8.25 1.35
N THR A 44 -5.71 8.44 0.09
CA THR A 44 -4.49 9.16 -0.32
C THR A 44 -4.91 10.45 -1.00
N LEU A 45 -4.45 11.59 -0.47
CA LEU A 45 -4.68 12.91 -1.03
C LEU A 45 -3.46 13.36 -1.82
N ILE A 46 -3.66 13.56 -3.12
CA ILE A 46 -2.66 14.02 -4.09
C ILE A 46 -3.29 15.16 -4.88
N GLU A 47 -2.90 16.40 -4.57
CA GLU A 47 -3.47 17.61 -5.19
C GLU A 47 -2.38 18.65 -5.50
N GLY A 48 -2.53 19.38 -6.61
CA GLY A 48 -1.55 20.34 -7.12
C GLY A 48 -0.34 19.71 -7.81
N GLU A 49 0.23 20.39 -8.81
CA GLU A 49 1.42 19.96 -9.56
C GLU A 49 2.36 21.13 -9.88
N GLY A 50 3.67 20.85 -10.00
CA GLY A 50 4.63 21.69 -10.72
C GLY A 50 4.97 23.08 -10.15
N GLY A 51 4.55 23.41 -8.92
CA GLY A 51 4.80 24.71 -8.27
C GLY A 51 5.56 24.63 -6.94
N PRO A 52 5.99 25.78 -6.39
CA PRO A 52 6.62 25.83 -5.07
C PRO A 52 5.63 25.47 -3.96
N LEU A 53 6.15 25.01 -2.82
CA LEU A 53 5.35 24.76 -1.62
C LEU A 53 4.80 26.07 -1.05
N VAL A 54 3.48 26.13 -0.85
CA VAL A 54 2.79 27.17 -0.07
C VAL A 54 2.16 26.51 1.15
N VAL A 55 2.61 26.92 2.34
CA VAL A 55 2.15 26.35 3.61
C VAL A 55 0.65 26.61 3.79
N GLY A 56 -0.11 25.56 4.09
CA GLY A 56 -1.56 25.62 4.23
C GLY A 56 -2.34 25.41 2.92
N GLU A 57 -1.65 25.34 1.77
CA GLU A 57 -2.31 25.20 0.45
C GLU A 57 -1.83 23.97 -0.32
N GLY A 58 -0.51 23.80 -0.53
CA GLY A 58 0.00 22.64 -1.28
C GLY A 58 1.35 22.87 -1.96
N PRO A 59 1.81 21.90 -2.79
CA PRO A 59 1.09 20.69 -3.21
C PRO A 59 0.83 19.71 -2.07
N VAL A 60 -0.35 19.08 -2.07
CA VAL A 60 -0.78 18.13 -1.02
C VAL A 60 -0.33 16.72 -1.41
N ARG A 61 0.45 16.08 -0.54
CA ARG A 61 0.88 14.68 -0.69
C ARG A 61 0.79 13.99 0.68
N THR A 62 -0.43 13.65 1.08
CA THR A 62 -0.73 13.09 2.40
C THR A 62 -1.79 12.00 2.30
N GLY A 63 -2.23 11.47 3.43
CA GLY A 63 -3.31 10.50 3.48
C GLY A 63 -3.53 9.97 4.89
N VAL A 64 -4.43 8.99 4.98
CA VAL A 64 -4.72 8.25 6.20
C VAL A 64 -4.85 6.76 5.86
N THR A 65 -4.44 5.92 6.79
CA THR A 65 -4.70 4.48 6.78
C THR A 65 -5.35 4.11 8.10
N ALA A 66 -6.48 3.42 8.05
CA ALA A 66 -7.17 2.88 9.22
C ALA A 66 -7.06 1.36 9.22
N ILE A 67 -6.90 0.80 10.41
CA ILE A 67 -6.84 -0.64 10.67
C ILE A 67 -7.85 -0.92 11.77
N LEU A 68 -8.75 -1.88 11.54
CA LEU A 68 -9.76 -2.35 12.49
C LEU A 68 -9.36 -3.72 13.04
#